data_AF-A0A2V3VAL2-F1
#
_entry.id   AF-A0A2V3VAL2-F1
#
_cell.length_a   1.000
_cell.length_b   1.000
_cell.length_c   1.000
_cell.angle_alpha   90.00
_cell.angle_beta   90.00
_cell.angle_gamma   90.00
#
_symmetry.space_group_name_H-M   'P 1'
#
loop_
_entity.id
_entity.type
_entity.pdbx_description
1 polymer ?
#
loop_
_entity_poly.entity_id
_entity_poly.type
_entity_poly.pdbx_seq_one_letter_code
_entity_poly.pdbx_strand_id
1 'polypeptide(L)'
;MPRFFGSLDKTSAVSALALAALSFGLAGCGPAENDPGPGGVTVGEARALDEAAEMLDERQANPAAATQPQPQDIPDRQPSR
;
A
#
# COMPACT_ATOMS: atom_id res chain seq x y z
N MET A 1 -38.42 0.15 -45.37
CA MET A 1 -36.96 0.28 -45.15
C MET A 1 -36.74 1.37 -44.12
N PRO A 2 -35.72 1.29 -43.25
CA PRO A 2 -35.56 0.43 -42.08
C PRO A 2 -35.99 1.14 -40.77
N ARG A 3 -36.61 0.39 -39.85
CA ARG A 3 -36.77 0.75 -38.44
C ARG A 3 -35.68 0.02 -37.64
N PHE A 4 -34.50 0.63 -37.46
CA PHE A 4 -33.38 0.03 -36.71
C PHE A 4 -32.61 1.03 -35.82
N PHE A 5 -33.23 2.13 -35.40
CA PHE A 5 -32.55 3.20 -34.63
C PHE A 5 -32.98 3.28 -33.14
N GLY A 6 -33.52 2.20 -32.56
CA GLY A 6 -34.10 2.24 -31.20
C GLY A 6 -33.51 1.27 -30.17
N SER A 7 -32.59 0.38 -30.57
CA SER A 7 -32.04 -0.65 -29.66
C SER A 7 -30.54 -0.50 -29.37
N LEU A 8 -29.81 0.34 -30.10
CA LEU A 8 -28.36 0.54 -29.89
C LEU A 8 -28.04 1.41 -28.67
N ASP A 9 -28.91 2.36 -28.30
CA ASP A 9 -28.69 3.22 -27.11
C ASP A 9 -28.78 2.43 -25.80
N LYS A 10 -29.72 1.48 -25.70
CA LYS A 10 -29.93 0.72 -24.46
C LYS A 10 -28.84 -0.32 -24.20
N THR A 11 -28.21 -0.84 -25.26
CA THR A 11 -27.09 -1.77 -25.14
C THR A 11 -25.78 -1.08 -24.76
N SER A 12 -25.54 0.15 -25.22
CA SER A 12 -24.36 0.94 -24.83
C SER A 12 -24.37 1.34 -23.35
N ALA A 13 -25.53 1.71 -22.81
CA ALA A 13 -25.64 2.05 -21.39
C ALA A 13 -25.33 0.85 -20.47
N VAL A 14 -25.80 -0.36 -20.84
CA VAL A 14 -25.52 -1.59 -20.09
C VAL A 14 -24.04 -1.97 -20.21
N SER A 15 -23.43 -1.79 -21.38
CA SER A 15 -22.01 -2.09 -21.60
C SER A 15 -21.09 -1.13 -20.84
N ALA A 16 -21.37 0.18 -20.87
CA ALA A 16 -20.62 1.17 -20.11
C ALA A 16 -20.73 0.94 -18.59
N LEU A 17 -21.93 0.59 -18.10
CA LEU A 17 -22.15 0.27 -16.69
C LEU A 17 -21.43 -1.01 -16.27
N ALA A 18 -21.38 -2.02 -17.15
CA ALA A 18 -20.63 -3.26 -16.90
C ALA A 18 -19.11 -3.03 -16.88
N LEU A 19 -18.56 -2.21 -17.78
CA LEU A 19 -17.14 -1.85 -17.77
C LEU A 19 -16.76 -1.02 -16.55
N ALA A 20 -17.62 -0.09 -16.11
CA ALA A 20 -17.40 0.69 -14.90
C ALA A 20 -17.44 -0.20 -13.64
N ALA A 21 -18.39 -1.13 -13.55
CA ALA A 21 -18.48 -2.10 -12.46
C ALA A 21 -17.26 -3.04 -12.40
N LEU A 22 -16.77 -3.49 -13.56
CA LEU A 22 -15.57 -4.34 -13.63
C LEU A 22 -14.31 -3.58 -13.18
N SER A 23 -14.19 -2.30 -13.57
CA SER A 23 -13.08 -1.43 -13.17
C SER A 23 -13.04 -1.18 -11.66
N PHE A 24 -14.22 -1.04 -11.03
CA PHE A 24 -14.33 -0.90 -9.57
C PHE A 24 -14.03 -2.19 -8.82
N GLY A 25 -14.36 -3.36 -9.41
CA GLY A 25 -14.02 -4.67 -8.86
C GLY A 25 -12.52 -4.98 -8.91
N LEU A 26 -11.81 -4.54 -9.95
CA LEU A 26 -10.36 -4.73 -10.06
C LEU A 26 -9.56 -3.84 -9.09
N ALA A 27 -10.12 -2.71 -8.62
CA ALA A 27 -9.47 -1.86 -7.64
C ALA A 27 -9.30 -2.52 -6.25
N GLY A 28 -10.00 -3.63 -6.00
CA GLY A 28 -9.83 -4.47 -4.80
C GLY A 28 -8.98 -5.73 -5.02
N CYS A 29 -8.45 -5.95 -6.22
CA CYS A 29 -7.61 -7.11 -6.56
C CYS A 29 -6.11 -6.76 -6.58
N GLY A 30 -5.71 -5.83 -5.70
CA GLY A 30 -4.33 -5.55 -5.35
C GLY A 30 -4.16 -5.78 -3.84
N PRO A 31 -2.94 -6.08 -3.37
CA PRO A 31 -2.73 -6.34 -1.96
C PRO A 31 -3.13 -5.09 -1.16
N ALA A 32 -4.09 -5.25 -0.27
CA ALA A 32 -4.45 -4.19 0.67
C ALA A 32 -3.26 -3.92 1.61
N GLU A 33 -3.18 -2.72 2.19
CA GLU A 33 -2.13 -2.38 3.16
C GLU A 33 -2.04 -3.37 4.32
N ASN A 34 -3.15 -4.03 4.67
CA ASN A 34 -3.28 -5.03 5.73
C ASN A 34 -3.33 -6.48 5.20
N ASP A 35 -3.22 -6.70 3.88
CA ASP A 35 -3.15 -8.06 3.36
C ASP A 35 -1.81 -8.69 3.77
N PRO A 36 -1.81 -9.95 4.24
CA PRO A 36 -0.57 -10.63 4.58
C PRO A 36 0.26 -10.84 3.31
N GLY A 37 1.36 -10.11 3.23
CA GLY A 37 2.35 -10.22 2.17
C GLY A 37 3.28 -11.43 2.35
N PRO A 38 4.14 -11.70 1.35
CA PRO A 38 5.16 -12.74 1.44
C PRO A 38 6.08 -12.47 2.65
N GLY A 39 6.25 -13.48 3.51
CA GLY A 39 6.99 -13.34 4.77
C GLY A 39 6.11 -13.08 6.01
N GLY A 40 4.78 -13.00 5.85
CA GLY A 40 3.84 -12.83 6.97
C GLY A 40 3.75 -11.41 7.51
N VAL A 41 4.37 -10.44 6.82
CA VAL A 41 4.23 -9.00 7.07
C VAL A 41 3.21 -8.42 6.11
N THR A 42 2.43 -7.46 6.57
CA THR A 42 1.51 -6.70 5.74
C THR A 42 2.28 -5.75 4.82
N VAL A 43 1.65 -5.29 3.74
CA VAL A 43 2.29 -4.31 2.82
C VAL A 43 2.67 -3.02 3.56
N GLY A 44 1.82 -2.56 4.47
CA GLY A 44 2.10 -1.38 5.30
C GLY A 44 3.26 -1.60 6.25
N GLU A 45 3.36 -2.78 6.87
CA GLU A 45 4.50 -3.14 7.73
C GLU A 45 5.81 -3.21 6.94
N ALA A 46 5.80 -3.84 5.77
CA ALA A 46 6.97 -3.94 4.90
C ALA A 46 7.49 -2.55 4.50
N ARG A 47 6.58 -1.64 4.12
CA ARG A 47 6.93 -0.26 3.78
C ARG A 47 7.55 0.51 4.95
N ALA A 48 7.02 0.32 6.17
CA ALA A 48 7.58 0.96 7.36
C ALA A 48 8.98 0.42 7.70
N LEU A 49 9.22 -0.87 7.47
CA LEU A 49 10.54 -1.49 7.62
C LEU A 49 11.55 -0.96 6.60
N ASP A 50 11.13 -0.75 5.35
CA ASP A 50 11.97 -0.19 4.29
C ASP A 50 12.39 1.26 4.60
N GLU A 51 11.45 2.09 5.09
CA GLU A 51 11.76 3.48 5.52
C GLU A 51 12.77 3.49 6.68
N ALA A 52 12.61 2.59 7.64
CA ALA A 52 13.57 2.46 8.73
C ALA A 52 14.96 2.00 8.25
N ALA A 53 15.02 1.14 7.23
CA ALA A 53 16.27 0.72 6.62
C ALA A 53 16.96 1.88 5.88
N GLU A 54 16.21 2.72 5.16
CA GLU A 54 16.77 3.90 4.49
C GLU A 54 17.42 4.86 5.49
N MET A 55 16.77 5.11 6.64
CA MET A 55 17.35 5.91 7.73
C MET A 55 18.64 5.30 8.31
N LEU A 56 18.79 3.98 8.28
CA LEU A 56 20.01 3.29 8.73
C LEU A 56 21.12 3.39 7.68
N ASP A 57 20.80 3.26 6.40
CA ASP A 57 21.73 3.39 5.29
C ASP A 57 22.33 4.81 5.24
N GLU A 58 21.50 5.85 5.43
CA GLU A 58 21.97 7.24 5.53
C GLU A 58 22.96 7.44 6.69
N ARG A 59 22.69 6.81 7.84
CA ARG A 59 23.59 6.85 9.02
C ARG A 59 24.88 6.10 8.73
N GLN A 60 24.83 4.98 8.03
CA GLN A 60 26.01 4.20 7.65
C GLN A 60 26.87 4.93 6.61
N ALA A 61 26.27 5.68 5.68
CA ALA A 61 26.98 6.49 4.70
C ALA A 61 27.82 7.60 5.35
N ASN A 62 27.47 8.04 6.56
CA ASN A 62 28.24 8.99 7.35
C ASN A 62 28.64 8.38 8.72
N PRO A 63 29.70 7.55 8.76
CA PRO A 63 30.10 6.86 9.99
C PRO A 63 30.57 7.82 11.11
N ALA A 64 30.99 9.04 10.76
CA ALA A 64 31.32 10.07 11.75
C ALA A 64 30.07 10.58 12.48
N ALA A 65 28.92 10.66 11.79
CA ALA A 65 27.63 11.00 12.41
C ALA A 65 27.04 9.84 13.23
N ALA A 66 27.32 8.59 12.85
CA ALA A 66 26.88 7.39 13.57
C ALA A 66 27.48 7.25 14.99
N THR A 67 28.59 7.93 15.27
CA THR A 67 29.24 7.93 16.60
C THR A 67 28.62 8.96 17.56
N GLN A 68 27.70 9.82 17.10
CA GLN A 68 27.00 10.73 17.99
C GLN A 68 26.09 9.93 18.95
N PRO A 69 26.16 10.20 20.26
CA PRO A 69 25.24 9.58 21.22
C PRO A 69 23.82 9.95 20.83
N GLN A 70 23.05 8.97 20.36
CA GLN A 70 21.60 9.15 20.25
C GLN A 70 21.06 9.31 21.66
N PRO A 71 20.18 10.29 21.93
CA PRO A 71 19.37 10.28 23.14
C PRO A 71 18.71 8.91 23.23
N GLN A 72 19.18 8.12 24.19
CA GLN A 72 18.67 6.78 24.44
C GLN A 72 17.28 6.98 25.04
N ASP A 73 16.25 7.15 24.20
CA ASP A 73 14.86 6.90 24.61
C ASP A 73 14.75 5.38 24.81
N ILE A 74 15.33 4.91 25.91
CA ILE A 74 14.95 3.66 26.53
C ILE A 74 13.70 4.05 27.31
N PRO A 75 12.47 3.76 26.81
CA PRO A 75 11.31 3.89 27.68
C PRO A 75 11.61 2.98 28.85
N ASP A 76 11.62 3.56 30.05
CA ASP A 76 11.92 2.90 31.30
C ASP A 76 11.61 1.41 31.19
N ARG A 77 12.67 0.59 31.09
CA ARG A 77 12.56 -0.84 31.26
C ARG A 77 12.25 -1.03 32.73
N GLN A 78 11.00 -0.70 33.11
CA GLN A 78 10.49 -0.76 34.47
C GLN A 78 10.77 -2.18 34.94
N PRO A 79 11.70 -2.37 35.90
CA PRO A 79 11.90 -3.67 36.50
C PRO A 79 10.63 -3.96 37.29
N SER A 80 9.74 -4.75 36.69
CA SER A 80 8.56 -5.26 37.38
C SER A 80 9.07 -6.22 38.45
N ARG A 81 9.08 -5.71 39.68
CA ARG A 81 9.43 -6.44 40.90
C ARG A 81 8.40 -7.52 41.21
#